data_AF-A0A7Z9H736-F1
#
_entry.id   AF-A0A7Z9H736-F1
#
_cell.length_a   1.000
_cell.length_b   1.000
_cell.length_c   1.000
_cell.angle_alpha   90.00
_cell.angle_beta   90.00
_cell.angle_gamma   90.00
#
_symmetry.space_group_name_H-M   'P 1'
#
loop_
_entity.id
_entity.type
_entity.pdbx_description
1 polymer ?
#
loop_
_entity_poly.entity_id
_entity_poly.type
_entity_poly.pdbx_seq_one_letter_code
_entity_poly.pdbx_strand_id
1 'polypeptide(L)'
;MKTSTKSRPARKSGAKSVRTRKKAGTGARSSRKVSTLNTRSYTPEFRRKVAEYSLVHGISRASDKFGVSTPSVTNWRRSYGINREMKKKILAGKRVKVPVKPVTVRRSAEGRPRYSDQLRREVAEYSVLQGIQGAAVRYQVSAPSVTNWRREFGITRQTKKDLVKKMPGGVAGGGNASQKKLRQLRKQTLRALETIDALLKRS
;
A
#
# COMPACT_ATOMS: atom_id res chain seq x y z
N MET A 1 34.85 1.53 -48.54
CA MET A 1 34.89 1.73 -47.08
C MET A 1 34.07 0.61 -46.44
N LYS A 2 34.72 -0.30 -45.70
CA LYS A 2 34.16 -1.58 -45.26
C LYS A 2 33.36 -1.40 -43.95
N THR A 3 32.12 -1.90 -43.93
CA THR A 3 31.18 -1.89 -42.80
C THR A 3 31.57 -2.95 -41.77
N SER A 4 31.83 -2.53 -40.53
CA SER A 4 32.19 -3.42 -39.41
C SER A 4 30.97 -3.68 -38.53
N THR A 5 30.30 -4.79 -38.78
CA THR A 5 29.18 -5.32 -37.99
C THR A 5 29.73 -6.08 -36.77
N LYS A 6 29.66 -5.46 -35.59
CA LYS A 6 30.10 -6.04 -34.33
C LYS A 6 29.05 -7.05 -33.82
N SER A 7 29.41 -8.34 -33.89
CA SER A 7 28.60 -9.45 -33.39
C SER A 7 28.46 -9.39 -31.86
N ARG A 8 27.26 -9.70 -31.38
CA ARG A 8 26.90 -9.68 -29.96
C ARG A 8 26.87 -11.13 -29.44
N PRO A 9 27.65 -11.50 -28.41
CA PRO A 9 27.75 -12.89 -27.99
C PRO A 9 26.50 -13.36 -27.22
N ALA A 10 26.19 -14.63 -27.45
CA ALA A 10 25.08 -15.38 -26.87
C ALA A 10 25.15 -15.44 -25.34
N ARG A 11 24.04 -15.10 -24.68
CA ARG A 11 23.90 -15.11 -23.22
C ARG A 11 23.51 -16.53 -22.78
N LYS A 12 24.48 -17.29 -22.27
CA LYS A 12 24.29 -18.64 -21.73
C LYS A 12 23.28 -18.62 -20.58
N SER A 13 22.21 -19.39 -20.75
CA SER A 13 21.23 -19.78 -19.73
C SER A 13 21.78 -20.98 -18.95
N GLY A 14 21.96 -20.84 -17.64
CA GLY A 14 22.40 -21.96 -16.82
C GLY A 14 22.70 -21.58 -15.38
N ALA A 15 21.71 -21.77 -14.50
CA ALA A 15 21.89 -22.31 -13.14
C ALA A 15 20.54 -22.26 -12.41
N LYS A 16 19.88 -23.42 -12.33
CA LYS A 16 18.78 -23.66 -11.40
C LYS A 16 19.38 -23.65 -9.98
N SER A 17 19.21 -22.54 -9.27
CA SER A 17 19.56 -22.44 -7.85
C SER A 17 18.54 -23.21 -7.02
N VAL A 18 18.91 -24.44 -6.65
CA VAL A 18 18.24 -25.27 -5.65
C VAL A 18 18.39 -24.58 -4.30
N ARG A 19 17.38 -23.81 -3.90
CA ARG A 19 17.35 -23.11 -2.62
C ARG A 19 16.87 -24.09 -1.54
N THR A 20 17.79 -24.84 -0.97
CA THR A 20 17.56 -25.60 0.28
C THR A 20 17.15 -24.63 1.38
N ARG A 21 15.87 -24.67 1.78
CA ARG A 21 15.35 -23.95 2.96
C ARG A 21 15.91 -24.62 4.22
N LYS A 22 17.08 -24.15 4.67
CA LYS A 22 17.58 -24.43 6.02
C LYS A 22 16.69 -23.67 7.01
N LYS A 23 15.81 -24.41 7.70
CA LYS A 23 15.11 -23.98 8.92
C LYS A 23 16.20 -23.64 9.95
N ALA A 24 16.46 -22.37 10.15
CA ALA A 24 17.32 -21.89 11.22
C ALA A 24 16.52 -20.92 12.09
N GLY A 25 16.37 -21.31 13.35
CA GLY A 25 16.26 -20.40 14.47
C GLY A 25 15.05 -19.48 14.50
N THR A 26 14.06 -19.86 15.29
CA THR A 26 13.34 -18.95 16.18
C THR A 26 14.36 -18.21 17.07
N GLY A 27 15.08 -17.27 16.46
CA GLY A 27 15.91 -16.32 17.18
C GLY A 27 14.97 -15.46 18.00
N ALA A 28 15.00 -15.67 19.31
CA ALA A 28 14.49 -14.74 20.29
C ALA A 28 14.81 -13.33 19.79
N ARG A 29 13.76 -12.61 19.46
CA ARG A 29 13.82 -11.23 18.98
C ARG A 29 14.36 -10.45 20.16
N SER A 30 15.69 -10.37 20.23
CA SER A 30 16.42 -9.52 21.15
C SER A 30 15.74 -8.18 21.04
N SER A 31 14.99 -7.85 22.09
CA SER A 31 14.48 -6.53 22.38
C SER A 31 15.73 -5.70 22.57
N ARG A 32 16.36 -5.35 21.45
CA ARG A 32 17.41 -4.36 21.36
C ARG A 32 16.74 -3.14 21.96
N LYS A 33 17.01 -2.91 23.25
CA LYS A 33 16.63 -1.71 23.99
C LYS A 33 17.20 -0.60 23.13
N VAL A 34 16.38 -0.06 22.24
CA VAL A 34 16.66 1.18 21.55
C VAL A 34 16.65 2.14 22.71
N SER A 35 17.84 2.40 23.25
CA SER A 35 18.07 3.36 24.29
C SER A 35 17.28 4.59 23.89
N THR A 36 16.31 4.95 24.73
CA THR A 36 15.53 6.18 24.67
C THR A 36 16.45 7.35 24.96
N LEU A 37 17.57 7.43 24.23
CA LEU A 37 18.43 8.57 24.14
C LEU A 37 17.59 9.63 23.49
N ASN A 38 16.98 10.40 24.36
CA ASN A 38 16.91 11.83 24.19
C ASN A 38 16.12 12.17 22.93
N THR A 39 14.79 12.04 23.01
CA THR A 39 13.91 12.90 22.24
C THR A 39 14.21 14.33 22.67
N ARG A 40 15.32 14.89 22.18
CA ARG A 40 15.70 16.29 22.34
C ARG A 40 14.51 17.06 21.83
N SER A 41 13.71 17.58 22.76
CA SER A 41 12.54 18.35 22.41
C SER A 41 13.06 19.67 21.87
N TYR A 42 13.22 19.73 20.56
CA TYR A 42 13.65 20.95 19.89
C TYR A 42 12.66 22.06 20.20
N THR A 43 13.14 23.25 20.53
CA THR A 43 12.24 24.41 20.75
C THR A 43 11.50 24.76 19.46
N PRO A 44 10.26 25.28 19.53
CA PRO A 44 9.52 25.69 18.34
C PRO A 44 10.28 26.70 17.48
N GLU A 45 11.01 27.62 18.10
CA GLU A 45 11.82 28.63 17.41
C GLU A 45 12.96 28.01 16.62
N PHE A 46 13.66 27.03 17.21
CA PHE A 46 14.71 26.28 16.52
C PHE A 46 14.14 25.56 15.30
N ARG A 47 13.02 24.84 15.46
CA ARG A 47 12.35 24.13 14.35
C ARG A 47 11.98 25.09 13.22
N ARG A 48 11.48 26.29 13.55
CA ARG A 48 11.14 27.34 12.58
C ARG A 48 12.39 27.82 11.83
N LYS A 49 13.47 28.15 12.53
CA LYS A 49 14.74 28.60 11.94
C LYS A 49 15.32 27.56 10.98
N VAL A 50 15.29 26.28 11.35
CA VAL A 50 15.74 25.18 10.48
C VAL A 50 14.84 25.06 9.24
N ALA A 51 13.52 25.18 9.43
CA ALA A 51 12.56 25.10 8.34
C ALA A 51 12.69 26.27 7.34
N GLU A 52 12.91 27.50 7.83
CA GLU A 52 13.22 28.69 7.03
C GLU A 52 14.53 28.53 6.25
N TYR A 53 15.61 28.08 6.90
CA TYR A 53 16.88 27.84 6.21
C TYR A 53 16.75 26.78 5.10
N SER A 54 15.94 25.74 5.33
CA SER A 54 15.69 24.67 4.36
C SER A 54 14.92 25.13 3.10
N LEU A 55 14.21 26.27 3.16
CA LEU A 55 13.52 26.83 2.00
C LEU A 55 14.50 27.36 0.96
N VAL A 56 15.56 28.03 1.43
CA VAL A 56 16.57 28.67 0.58
C VAL A 56 17.60 27.63 0.11
N HIS A 57 18.12 26.81 1.02
CA HIS A 57 19.27 25.94 0.74
C HIS A 57 18.93 24.45 0.54
N GLY A 58 17.68 24.06 0.80
CA GLY A 58 17.25 22.66 0.71
C GLY A 58 17.38 21.88 2.02
N ILE A 59 16.79 20.69 2.05
CA ILE A 59 16.64 19.87 3.26
C ILE A 59 17.99 19.28 3.71
N SER A 60 18.80 18.76 2.78
CA SER A 60 20.09 18.13 3.11
C SER A 60 21.05 19.13 3.76
N ARG A 61 21.25 20.30 3.14
CA ARG A 61 22.11 21.36 3.71
C ARG A 61 21.63 21.86 5.07
N ALA A 62 20.31 21.91 5.28
CA ALA A 62 19.76 22.27 6.59
C ALA A 62 20.01 21.17 7.63
N SER A 63 19.84 19.90 7.25
CA SER A 63 20.15 18.75 8.10
C SER A 63 21.62 18.79 8.56
N ASP A 64 22.55 18.99 7.63
CA ASP A 64 23.98 19.01 7.91
C ASP A 64 24.36 20.22 8.79
N LYS A 65 23.84 21.42 8.46
CA LYS A 65 24.15 22.65 9.21
C LYS A 65 23.67 22.62 10.66
N PHE A 66 22.52 22.02 10.93
CA PHE A 66 21.89 22.03 12.25
C PHE A 66 22.04 20.70 13.01
N GLY A 67 22.67 19.68 12.42
CA GLY A 67 22.82 18.36 13.03
C GLY A 67 21.49 17.65 13.28
N VAL A 68 20.49 17.87 12.40
CA VAL A 68 19.13 17.34 12.55
C VAL A 68 18.86 16.35 11.42
N SER A 69 18.25 15.20 11.73
CA SER A 69 17.87 14.23 10.70
C SER A 69 16.98 14.83 9.58
N THR A 70 17.24 14.44 8.33
CA THR A 70 16.44 14.88 7.17
C THR A 70 14.92 14.64 7.30
N PRO A 71 14.42 13.55 7.92
CA PRO A 71 12.99 13.38 8.15
C PRO A 71 12.41 14.41 9.12
N SER A 72 13.15 14.82 10.17
CA SER A 72 12.70 15.84 11.11
C SER A 72 12.53 17.20 10.43
N VAL A 73 13.51 17.61 9.62
CA VAL A 73 13.42 18.86 8.83
C VAL A 73 12.21 18.81 7.89
N THR A 74 11.99 17.68 7.22
CA THR A 74 10.84 17.48 6.33
C THR A 74 9.50 17.60 7.09
N ASN A 75 9.41 17.00 8.28
CA ASN A 75 8.22 17.07 9.11
C ASN A 75 7.96 18.49 9.61
N TRP A 76 8.99 19.21 10.05
CA TRP A 76 8.83 20.62 10.47
C TRP A 76 8.36 21.49 9.33
N ARG A 77 8.87 21.32 8.10
CA ARG A 77 8.34 22.03 6.93
C ARG A 77 6.84 21.82 6.76
N ARG A 78 6.36 20.57 6.87
CA ARG A 78 4.92 20.26 6.81
C ARG A 78 4.16 20.92 7.96
N SER A 79 4.69 20.88 9.17
CA SER A 79 4.10 21.55 10.34
C SER A 79 4.03 23.06 10.20
N TYR A 80 4.90 23.71 9.44
CA TYR A 80 4.82 25.16 9.17
C TYR A 80 4.07 25.50 7.88
N GLY A 81 3.39 24.53 7.24
CA GLY A 81 2.67 24.74 5.99
C GLY A 81 3.58 25.04 4.79
N ILE A 82 4.88 24.75 4.91
CA ILE A 82 5.88 25.06 3.89
C ILE A 82 5.73 24.11 2.70
N ASN A 83 4.94 24.55 1.72
CA ASN A 83 4.64 23.81 0.51
C ASN A 83 5.60 24.14 -0.64
N ARG A 84 5.53 23.35 -1.72
CA ARG A 84 6.31 23.59 -2.94
C ARG A 84 6.02 24.96 -3.55
N GLU A 85 4.80 25.45 -3.42
CA GLU A 85 4.38 26.79 -3.89
C GLU A 85 5.08 27.92 -3.14
N MET A 86 5.23 27.81 -1.82
CA MET A 86 6.00 28.79 -1.04
C MET A 86 7.45 28.84 -1.51
N LYS A 87 8.05 27.67 -1.79
CA LYS A 87 9.40 27.60 -2.36
C LYS A 87 9.46 28.31 -3.72
N LYS A 88 8.48 28.10 -4.62
CA LYS A 88 8.40 28.79 -5.91
C LYS A 88 8.30 30.31 -5.74
N LYS A 89 7.50 30.80 -4.79
CA LYS A 89 7.37 32.24 -4.50
C LYS A 89 8.69 32.85 -4.02
N ILE A 90 9.42 32.16 -3.15
CA ILE A 90 10.73 32.61 -2.66
C ILE A 90 11.76 32.63 -3.79
N LEU A 91 11.78 31.60 -4.65
CA LEU A 91 12.64 31.57 -5.83
C LEU A 91 12.31 32.69 -6.83
N ALA A 92 11.05 33.12 -6.90
CA ALA A 92 10.62 34.29 -7.66
C ALA A 92 10.90 35.63 -6.94
N GLY A 93 11.72 35.64 -5.89
CA GLY A 93 12.09 36.84 -5.13
C GLY A 93 11.00 37.39 -4.20
N LYS A 94 9.83 36.74 -4.10
CA LYS A 94 8.75 37.21 -3.21
C LYS A 94 9.07 36.85 -1.76
N ARG A 95 8.92 37.83 -0.86
CA ARG A 95 9.06 37.62 0.58
C ARG A 95 7.85 36.83 1.08
N VAL A 96 8.09 35.63 1.60
CA VAL A 96 7.04 34.77 2.19
C VAL A 96 7.24 34.71 3.70
N LYS A 97 6.24 35.13 4.47
CA LYS A 97 6.25 35.02 5.94
C LYS A 97 5.91 33.58 6.33
N VAL A 98 6.83 32.90 7.02
CA VAL A 98 6.57 31.57 7.59
C VAL A 98 5.76 31.75 8.89
N PRO A 99 4.68 30.97 9.12
CA PRO A 99 3.91 31.05 10.35
C PRO A 99 4.77 30.79 11.59
N VAL A 100 4.56 31.57 12.65
CA VAL A 100 5.30 31.42 13.92
C VAL A 100 4.88 30.14 14.65
N LYS A 101 3.58 29.86 14.67
CA LYS A 101 3.02 28.67 15.30
C LYS A 101 2.99 27.53 14.26
N PRO A 102 3.41 26.31 14.64
CA PRO A 102 3.25 25.17 13.75
C PRO A 102 1.75 24.96 13.49
N VAL A 103 1.37 25.01 12.23
CA VAL A 103 0.11 24.48 11.74
C VAL A 103 0.11 23.00 12.11
N THR A 104 -0.64 22.67 13.16
CA THR A 104 -0.92 21.27 13.43
C THR A 104 -1.75 20.78 12.26
N VAL A 105 -1.10 20.13 11.30
CA VAL A 105 -1.80 19.31 10.32
C VAL A 105 -2.31 18.12 11.12
N ARG A 106 -3.37 18.34 11.90
CA ARG A 106 -4.23 17.27 12.32
C ARG A 106 -4.63 16.65 11.01
N ARG A 107 -4.15 15.43 10.75
CA ARG A 107 -4.75 14.58 9.70
C ARG A 107 -6.20 14.55 10.11
N SER A 108 -7.02 15.40 9.50
CA SER A 108 -8.33 15.62 10.06
C SER A 108 -9.03 14.28 10.07
N ALA A 109 -9.37 13.84 11.28
CA ALA A 109 -10.12 12.61 11.45
C ALA A 109 -11.50 12.74 10.80
N GLU A 110 -11.93 13.98 10.50
CA GLU A 110 -13.21 14.34 9.90
C GLU A 110 -13.38 13.82 8.46
N GLY A 111 -12.30 13.38 7.80
CA GLY A 111 -12.38 12.75 6.47
C GLY A 111 -12.49 11.23 6.48
N ARG A 112 -12.37 10.57 7.63
CA ARG A 112 -12.51 9.11 7.71
C ARG A 112 -13.93 8.78 8.15
N PRO A 113 -14.72 8.07 7.33
CA PRO A 113 -16.04 7.63 7.76
C PRO A 113 -15.89 6.84 9.07
N ARG A 114 -16.56 7.31 10.13
CA ARG A 114 -16.64 6.59 11.39
C ARG A 114 -17.70 5.50 11.23
N TYR A 115 -17.25 4.32 10.85
CA TYR A 115 -18.12 3.15 10.78
C TYR A 115 -18.43 2.66 12.19
N SER A 116 -19.70 2.35 12.47
CA SER A 116 -20.11 1.74 13.74
C SER A 116 -19.49 0.34 13.89
N ASP A 117 -19.22 -0.08 15.13
CA ASP A 117 -18.62 -1.40 15.38
C ASP A 117 -19.52 -2.56 14.92
N GLN A 118 -20.83 -2.36 14.95
CA GLN A 118 -21.82 -3.31 14.41
C GLN A 118 -21.64 -3.50 12.90
N LEU A 119 -21.61 -2.40 12.14
CA LEU A 119 -21.40 -2.45 10.68
C LEU A 119 -20.05 -3.09 10.35
N ARG A 120 -18.99 -2.75 11.09
CA ARG A 120 -17.65 -3.33 10.89
C ARG A 120 -17.67 -4.84 11.09
N ARG A 121 -18.39 -5.33 12.11
CA ARG A 121 -18.54 -6.76 12.39
C ARG A 121 -19.32 -7.46 11.29
N GLU A 122 -20.47 -6.92 10.89
CA GLU A 122 -21.30 -7.47 9.81
C GLU A 122 -20.52 -7.59 8.49
N VAL A 123 -19.81 -6.53 8.11
CA VAL A 123 -18.97 -6.52 6.90
C VAL A 123 -17.86 -7.58 7.00
N ALA A 124 -17.24 -7.70 8.18
CA ALA A 124 -16.17 -8.68 8.41
C ALA A 124 -16.69 -10.12 8.31
N GLU A 125 -17.87 -10.42 8.87
CA GLU A 125 -18.54 -11.71 8.75
C GLU A 125 -18.99 -11.99 7.32
N TYR A 126 -19.63 -11.04 6.63
CA TYR A 126 -20.03 -11.18 5.24
C TYR A 126 -18.84 -11.46 4.31
N SER A 127 -17.67 -10.86 4.59
CA SER A 127 -16.44 -11.09 3.84
C SER A 127 -15.89 -12.52 3.93
N VAL A 128 -16.29 -13.30 4.94
CA VAL A 128 -15.98 -14.73 5.06
C VAL A 128 -16.64 -15.49 3.91
N LEU A 129 -17.89 -15.16 3.61
CA LEU A 129 -18.71 -15.80 2.58
C LEU A 129 -18.32 -15.34 1.18
N GLN A 130 -18.45 -14.04 0.91
CA GLN A 130 -18.37 -13.48 -0.44
C GLN A 130 -16.96 -12.98 -0.80
N GLY A 131 -16.03 -13.02 0.16
CA GLY A 131 -14.69 -12.48 0.00
C GLY A 131 -14.62 -10.97 0.24
N ILE A 132 -13.39 -10.46 0.34
CA ILE A 132 -13.10 -9.07 0.71
C ILE A 132 -13.66 -8.09 -0.32
N GLN A 133 -13.53 -8.40 -1.61
CA GLN A 133 -13.99 -7.52 -2.69
C GLN A 133 -15.53 -7.47 -2.77
N GLY A 134 -16.21 -8.60 -2.63
CA GLY A 134 -17.67 -8.64 -2.61
C GLY A 134 -18.26 -7.85 -1.44
N ALA A 135 -17.63 -7.96 -0.26
CA ALA A 135 -18.00 -7.16 0.91
C ALA A 135 -17.73 -5.67 0.70
N ALA A 136 -16.58 -5.31 0.14
CA ALA A 136 -16.22 -3.92 -0.12
C ALA A 136 -17.22 -3.23 -1.06
N VAL A 137 -17.61 -3.90 -2.15
CA VAL A 137 -18.59 -3.39 -3.12
C VAL A 137 -19.97 -3.26 -2.48
N ARG A 138 -20.45 -4.31 -1.78
CA ARG A 138 -21.80 -4.33 -1.19
C ARG A 138 -22.02 -3.23 -0.15
N TYR A 139 -21.02 -3.01 0.72
CA TYR A 139 -21.14 -2.06 1.83
C TYR A 139 -20.50 -0.70 1.54
N GLN A 140 -20.02 -0.47 0.30
CA GLN A 140 -19.35 0.77 -0.11
C GLN A 140 -18.18 1.16 0.82
N VAL A 141 -17.40 0.16 1.24
CA VAL A 141 -16.23 0.35 2.10
C VAL A 141 -14.96 -0.03 1.37
N SER A 142 -13.83 0.57 1.74
CA SER A 142 -12.56 0.22 1.12
C SER A 142 -12.16 -1.22 1.47
N ALA A 143 -11.65 -2.00 0.50
CA ALA A 143 -11.13 -3.35 0.74
C ALA A 143 -10.04 -3.43 1.84
N PRO A 144 -9.14 -2.43 1.98
CA PRO A 144 -8.24 -2.36 3.14
C PRO A 144 -8.97 -2.26 4.49
N SER A 145 -10.08 -1.50 4.57
CA SER A 145 -10.89 -1.40 5.79
C SER A 145 -11.44 -2.77 6.19
N VAL A 146 -12.05 -3.50 5.26
CA VAL A 146 -12.56 -4.87 5.49
C VAL A 146 -11.45 -5.80 5.97
N THR A 147 -10.25 -5.69 5.40
CA THR A 147 -9.09 -6.50 5.81
C THR A 147 -8.65 -6.20 7.24
N ASN A 148 -8.66 -4.92 7.64
CA ASN A 148 -8.33 -4.51 9.00
C ASN A 148 -9.39 -4.99 9.99
N TRP A 149 -10.68 -4.82 9.67
CA TRP A 149 -11.78 -5.29 10.54
C TRP A 149 -11.74 -6.80 10.75
N ARG A 150 -11.44 -7.58 9.71
CA ARG A 150 -11.21 -9.02 9.87
C ARG A 150 -10.09 -9.34 10.87
N ARG A 151 -9.02 -8.53 10.93
CA ARG A 151 -7.93 -8.74 11.89
C ARG A 151 -8.35 -8.35 13.30
N GLU A 152 -9.06 -7.22 13.43
CA GLU A 152 -9.58 -6.74 14.71
C GLU A 152 -10.56 -7.74 15.34
N PHE A 153 -11.41 -8.40 14.53
CA PHE A 153 -12.33 -9.44 15.00
C PHE A 153 -11.73 -10.86 14.96
N GLY A 154 -10.42 -11.03 14.75
CA GLY A 154 -9.77 -12.34 14.79
C GLY A 154 -10.18 -13.32 13.67
N ILE A 155 -10.74 -12.82 12.56
CA ILE A 155 -11.15 -13.61 11.39
C ILE A 155 -9.91 -14.01 10.57
N THR A 156 -9.17 -14.99 11.10
CA THR A 156 -8.04 -15.66 10.46
C THR A 156 -8.49 -16.58 9.33
N ARG A 157 -7.51 -17.19 8.63
CA ARG A 157 -7.79 -18.20 7.60
C ARG A 157 -8.43 -19.46 8.18
N GLN A 158 -8.14 -19.79 9.44
CA GLN A 158 -8.67 -20.98 10.10
C GLN A 158 -10.11 -20.75 10.55
N THR A 159 -10.38 -19.64 11.24
CA THR A 159 -11.74 -19.29 11.64
C THR A 159 -12.66 -19.09 10.44
N LYS A 160 -12.12 -18.61 9.30
CA LYS A 160 -12.85 -18.61 8.02
C LYS A 160 -13.31 -20.02 7.63
N LYS A 161 -12.43 -21.03 7.70
CA LYS A 161 -12.78 -22.42 7.35
C LYS A 161 -13.83 -22.97 8.30
N ASP A 162 -13.69 -22.69 9.59
CA ASP A 162 -14.61 -23.18 10.61
C ASP A 162 -16.00 -22.53 10.46
N LEU A 163 -16.07 -21.23 10.18
CA LEU A 163 -17.32 -20.52 9.90
C LEU A 163 -18.00 -21.00 8.62
N VAL A 164 -17.23 -21.23 7.54
CA VAL A 164 -17.78 -21.81 6.30
C VAL A 164 -18.28 -23.24 6.53
N LYS A 165 -17.61 -24.03 7.38
CA LYS A 165 -18.02 -25.40 7.71
C LYS A 165 -19.30 -25.44 8.56
N LYS A 166 -19.51 -24.44 9.43
CA LYS A 166 -20.70 -24.35 10.28
C LYS A 166 -21.96 -23.89 9.55
N MET A 167 -21.85 -23.30 8.36
CA MET A 167 -23.03 -22.86 7.60
C MET A 167 -23.55 -23.98 6.68
N PRO A 168 -24.83 -24.41 6.84
CA PRO A 168 -25.45 -25.38 5.94
C PRO A 168 -25.63 -24.73 4.56
N GLY A 169 -25.13 -25.40 3.51
CA GLY A 169 -25.28 -24.94 2.12
C GLY A 169 -24.01 -24.44 1.42
N GLY A 170 -22.86 -24.43 2.09
CA GLY A 170 -21.52 -24.53 1.50
C GLY A 170 -21.29 -23.88 0.12
N VAL A 171 -21.63 -22.60 -0.06
CA VAL A 171 -21.12 -21.83 -1.21
C VAL A 171 -19.68 -21.47 -0.88
N ALA A 172 -18.78 -22.43 -1.12
CA ALA A 172 -17.35 -22.23 -1.04
C ALA A 172 -16.99 -21.06 -1.97
N GLY A 173 -16.63 -19.92 -1.36
CA GLY A 173 -16.26 -18.70 -2.07
C GLY A 173 -15.33 -19.02 -3.25
N GLY A 174 -15.78 -18.64 -4.44
CA GLY A 174 -15.20 -18.96 -5.75
C GLY A 174 -13.80 -18.39 -5.95
N GLY A 175 -12.82 -18.93 -5.23
CA GLY A 175 -11.41 -18.73 -5.49
C GLY A 175 -10.96 -19.67 -6.60
N ASN A 176 -10.70 -19.13 -7.79
CA ASN A 176 -10.02 -19.72 -8.95
C ASN A 176 -10.63 -20.99 -9.60
N ALA A 177 -11.17 -21.94 -8.86
CA ALA A 177 -11.75 -23.18 -9.41
C ALA A 177 -13.06 -22.90 -10.18
N SER A 178 -13.94 -22.07 -9.62
CA SER A 178 -15.17 -21.62 -10.28
C SER A 178 -14.88 -20.78 -11.53
N GLN A 179 -13.89 -19.89 -11.48
CA GLN A 179 -13.44 -19.12 -12.65
C GLN A 179 -12.88 -20.00 -13.77
N LYS A 180 -12.12 -21.06 -13.45
CA LYS A 180 -11.63 -22.00 -14.46
C LYS A 180 -12.76 -22.74 -15.16
N LYS A 181 -13.77 -23.19 -14.41
CA LYS A 181 -14.95 -23.87 -14.97
C LYS A 181 -15.77 -22.92 -15.85
N LEU A 182 -15.98 -21.67 -15.41
CA LEU A 182 -16.61 -20.61 -16.22
C LEU A 182 -15.85 -20.31 -17.52
N ARG A 183 -14.51 -20.22 -17.45
CA ARG A 183 -13.67 -20.04 -18.65
C ARG A 183 -13.75 -21.22 -19.60
N GLN A 184 -13.85 -22.44 -19.08
CA GLN A 184 -14.00 -23.65 -19.89
C GLN A 184 -15.36 -23.70 -20.57
N LEU A 185 -16.44 -23.37 -19.84
CA LEU A 185 -17.79 -23.26 -20.39
C LEU A 185 -17.85 -22.21 -21.50
N ARG A 186 -17.24 -21.04 -21.28
CA ARG A 186 -17.16 -19.97 -22.29
C ARG A 186 -16.40 -20.39 -23.54
N LYS A 187 -15.35 -21.19 -23.40
CA LYS A 187 -14.61 -21.74 -24.56
C LYS A 187 -15.46 -22.76 -25.32
N GLN A 188 -16.23 -23.59 -24.62
CA GLN A 188 -17.12 -24.56 -25.23
C GLN A 188 -18.23 -23.86 -26.03
N THR A 189 -18.85 -22.82 -25.45
CA THR A 189 -19.90 -22.07 -26.16
C THR A 189 -19.37 -21.32 -27.39
N LEU A 190 -18.19 -20.70 -27.30
CA LEU A 190 -17.58 -20.04 -28.47
C LEU A 190 -17.30 -21.03 -29.61
N ARG A 191 -16.76 -22.22 -29.31
CA ARG A 191 -16.57 -23.26 -30.32
C ARG A 191 -17.88 -23.72 -30.95
N ALA A 192 -18.93 -23.86 -30.15
CA ALA A 192 -20.25 -24.23 -30.65
C ALA A 192 -20.81 -23.17 -31.60
N LEU A 193 -20.62 -21.88 -31.29
CA LEU A 193 -21.02 -20.79 -32.19
C LEU A 193 -20.21 -20.79 -33.49
N GLU A 194 -18.89 -20.96 -33.42
CA GLU A 194 -18.02 -21.07 -34.61
C GLU A 194 -18.45 -22.23 -35.52
N THR A 195 -18.87 -23.36 -34.93
CA THR A 195 -19.37 -24.50 -35.72
C THR A 195 -20.71 -24.20 -36.40
N ILE A 196 -21.61 -23.46 -35.74
CA ILE A 196 -22.89 -23.06 -36.33
C ILE A 196 -22.64 -22.08 -37.50
N ASP A 197 -21.78 -21.08 -37.31
CA ASP A 197 -21.43 -20.12 -38.36
C ASP A 197 -20.78 -20.79 -39.58
N ALA A 198 -19.98 -21.84 -39.36
CA ALA A 198 -19.35 -22.61 -40.43
C ALA A 198 -20.37 -23.44 -41.24
N LEU A 199 -21.43 -23.94 -40.60
CA LEU A 199 -22.52 -24.65 -41.28
C LEU A 199 -23.37 -23.69 -42.11
N LEU A 200 -23.72 -22.52 -41.55
CA LEU A 200 -24.50 -21.49 -42.26
C LEU A 200 -23.80 -20.91 -43.48
N LYS A 201 -22.46 -20.93 -43.54
CA LYS A 201 -21.69 -20.48 -44.71
C LYS A 201 -21.60 -21.52 -45.83
N ARG A 202 -21.98 -22.78 -45.56
CA ARG A 202 -21.92 -23.89 -46.53
C ARG A 202 -23.28 -24.20 -47.18
N SER A 203 -24.37 -23.74 -46.57
CA SER A 203 -25.73 -23.70 -47.14
C SER A 203 -25.89 -22.49 -48.04
#